data_AF-A0A552FL88-F1
#
_entry.id   AF-A0A552FL88-F1
#
_cell.length_a   1.000
_cell.length_b   1.000
_cell.length_c   1.000
_cell.angle_alpha   90.00
_cell.angle_beta   90.00
_cell.angle_gamma   90.00
#
_symmetry.space_group_name_H-M   'P 1'
#
loop_
_entity.id
_entity.type
_entity.pdbx_description
1 polymer ?
#
loop_
_entity_poly.entity_id
_entity_poly.type
_entity_poly.pdbx_seq_one_letter_code
_entity_poly.pdbx_strand_id
1 'polypeptide(L)'
;MKQDNKTKKPKKDVPQKKNKLDWQKFNFLENLLIFCTVPARIAPPESGVSFRITKSEENSVCILFKIDRREDPLVRDQNQKRPDYLSLFIQNGLFLLTIIEMKGTNKNSTSTGIEQITTFRDILKQEIAAHATTKLKYKLQAILLTPYNANIPQKAINKEAEKGFIILPIQYNFKAELYPYVSKTYSKADLSKINYIHDEQHQESDCLLIEKLLAKQASDKRKQDNYYLCKFNPTKDRQGIYIDYQVSSDRDLITLLTDPQGKKVQLAYCSDDSQSSIDQIQEEIKNLNIYGMVEMVSRLINS
;
A
#
# COMPACT_ATOMS: atom_id res chain seq x y z
N MET A 1 -19.00 20.68 -48.50
CA MET A 1 -18.02 20.12 -47.54
C MET A 1 -18.73 19.84 -46.22
N LYS A 2 -18.95 18.57 -45.89
CA LYS A 2 -19.42 18.15 -44.56
C LYS A 2 -18.20 17.63 -43.81
N GLN A 3 -17.86 18.26 -42.69
CA GLN A 3 -16.84 17.74 -41.77
C GLN A 3 -17.52 16.72 -40.85
N ASP A 4 -17.16 15.45 -41.04
CA ASP A 4 -17.52 14.35 -40.14
C ASP A 4 -16.73 14.47 -38.83
N ASN A 5 -17.32 15.12 -37.83
CA ASN A 5 -16.88 14.97 -36.44
C ASN A 5 -17.35 13.62 -35.91
N LYS A 6 -16.58 12.56 -36.19
CA LYS A 6 -16.67 11.31 -35.43
C LYS A 6 -16.16 11.57 -34.02
N THR A 7 -17.07 11.95 -33.13
CA THR A 7 -16.90 11.90 -31.67
C THR A 7 -16.44 10.49 -31.31
N LYS A 8 -15.17 10.35 -30.93
CA LYS A 8 -14.64 9.13 -30.31
C LYS A 8 -15.55 8.83 -29.10
N LYS A 9 -16.23 7.67 -29.13
CA LYS A 9 -16.93 7.15 -27.96
C LYS A 9 -15.97 7.16 -26.76
N PRO A 10 -16.40 7.58 -25.56
CA PRO A 10 -15.60 7.41 -24.35
C PRO A 10 -15.18 5.93 -24.26
N LYS A 11 -13.89 5.67 -23.99
CA LYS A 11 -13.44 4.32 -23.63
C LYS A 11 -14.35 3.83 -22.51
N LYS A 12 -14.84 2.58 -22.60
CA LYS A 12 -15.68 1.94 -21.59
C LYS A 12 -15.13 2.26 -20.20
N ASP A 13 -15.98 2.82 -19.33
CA ASP A 13 -15.65 3.13 -17.95
C ASP A 13 -14.99 1.91 -17.30
N VAL A 14 -13.72 2.09 -16.89
CA VAL A 14 -13.04 1.10 -16.06
C VAL A 14 -13.89 0.94 -14.80
N PRO A 15 -14.37 -0.28 -14.46
CA PRO A 15 -15.18 -0.55 -13.28
C PRO A 15 -14.58 0.13 -12.05
N GLN A 16 -15.37 0.96 -11.37
CA GLN A 16 -14.95 1.53 -10.09
C GLN A 16 -14.81 0.42 -9.06
N LYS A 17 -13.70 0.45 -8.32
CA LYS A 17 -13.37 -0.48 -7.24
C LYS A 17 -14.55 -0.60 -6.26
N LYS A 18 -15.04 -1.81 -6.00
CA LYS A 18 -16.00 -2.02 -4.89
C LYS A 18 -15.34 -1.60 -3.59
N ASN A 19 -16.10 -1.02 -2.67
CA ASN A 19 -15.56 -0.51 -1.41
C ASN A 19 -15.63 -1.50 -0.24
N LYS A 20 -16.25 -2.68 -0.39
CA LYS A 20 -16.47 -3.63 0.72
C LYS A 20 -15.51 -4.82 0.65
N LEU A 21 -14.92 -5.21 1.79
CA LEU A 21 -14.07 -6.38 1.93
C LEU A 21 -14.81 -7.67 1.55
N ASP A 22 -14.09 -8.63 0.98
CA ASP A 22 -14.63 -9.96 0.65
C ASP A 22 -13.69 -11.04 1.21
N TRP A 23 -13.90 -11.35 2.49
CA TRP A 23 -13.17 -12.38 3.23
C TRP A 23 -13.48 -13.81 2.80
N GLN A 24 -14.53 -14.02 2.01
CA GLN A 24 -14.81 -15.33 1.43
C GLN A 24 -13.85 -15.62 0.28
N LYS A 25 -13.49 -14.57 -0.49
CA LYS A 25 -12.64 -14.71 -1.68
C LYS A 25 -11.18 -14.33 -1.46
N PHE A 26 -10.90 -13.35 -0.61
CA PHE A 26 -9.58 -12.73 -0.47
C PHE A 26 -9.02 -12.90 0.94
N ASN A 27 -7.71 -13.10 1.04
CA ASN A 27 -7.01 -13.07 2.32
C ASN A 27 -6.78 -11.62 2.82
N PHE A 28 -6.09 -11.46 3.95
CA PHE A 28 -5.86 -10.14 4.55
C PHE A 28 -5.10 -9.19 3.61
N LEU A 29 -3.98 -9.62 3.01
CA LEU A 29 -3.18 -8.76 2.14
C LEU A 29 -3.89 -8.43 0.83
N GLU A 30 -4.66 -9.36 0.30
CA GLU A 30 -5.51 -9.12 -0.87
C GLU A 30 -6.61 -8.11 -0.54
N ASN A 31 -7.29 -8.26 0.61
CA ASN A 31 -8.27 -7.29 1.06
C ASN A 31 -7.65 -5.89 1.26
N LEU A 32 -6.43 -5.82 1.80
CA LEU A 32 -5.67 -4.59 1.95
C LEU A 32 -5.41 -3.93 0.58
N LEU A 33 -4.89 -4.68 -0.39
CA LEU A 33 -4.54 -4.18 -1.72
C LEU A 33 -5.77 -3.80 -2.57
N ILE A 34 -6.85 -4.58 -2.46
CA ILE A 34 -8.06 -4.38 -3.27
C ILE A 34 -9.03 -3.39 -2.62
N PHE A 35 -9.17 -3.30 -1.30
CA PHE A 35 -10.29 -2.53 -0.75
C PHE A 35 -9.89 -1.39 0.18
N CYS A 36 -8.64 -1.35 0.64
CA CYS A 36 -8.20 -0.36 1.62
C CYS A 36 -7.42 0.81 1.02
N THR A 37 -7.06 0.79 -0.26
CA THR A 37 -6.30 1.87 -0.91
C THR A 37 -7.06 3.20 -0.91
N VAL A 38 -6.39 4.28 -0.56
CA VAL A 38 -6.89 5.66 -0.58
C VAL A 38 -6.32 6.37 -1.81
N PRO A 39 -7.14 6.65 -2.85
CA PRO A 39 -6.64 7.13 -4.14
C PRO A 39 -5.91 8.48 -4.10
N ALA A 40 -6.23 9.34 -3.14
CA ALA A 40 -5.73 10.71 -3.06
C ALA A 40 -4.58 10.91 -2.05
N ARG A 41 -4.08 9.85 -1.38
CA ARG A 41 -3.06 9.94 -0.32
C ARG A 41 -3.36 10.99 0.77
N ILE A 42 -4.64 11.27 1.00
CA ILE A 42 -5.12 12.24 1.97
C ILE A 42 -5.98 11.49 2.99
N ALA A 43 -5.64 11.63 4.26
CA ALA A 43 -6.52 11.24 5.36
C ALA A 43 -7.48 12.42 5.64
N PRO A 44 -8.81 12.19 5.60
CA PRO A 44 -9.78 13.23 5.96
C PRO A 44 -9.60 13.64 7.42
N PRO A 45 -10.13 14.81 7.84
CA PRO A 45 -10.12 15.22 9.22
C PRO A 45 -10.85 14.21 10.11
N GLU A 46 -10.09 13.43 10.88
CA GLU A 46 -10.58 12.41 11.80
C GLU A 46 -10.12 12.79 13.21
N SER A 47 -11.07 13.04 14.12
CA SER A 47 -10.78 13.49 15.49
C SER A 47 -9.91 14.77 15.57
N GLY A 48 -10.02 15.67 14.59
CA GLY A 48 -9.23 16.89 14.49
C GLY A 48 -7.81 16.69 13.95
N VAL A 49 -7.48 15.48 13.47
CA VAL A 49 -6.22 15.15 12.82
C VAL A 49 -6.45 15.02 11.32
N SER A 50 -5.61 15.65 10.50
CA SER A 50 -5.59 15.41 9.06
C SER A 50 -4.14 15.36 8.58
N PHE A 51 -3.89 14.52 7.58
CA PHE A 51 -2.59 14.50 6.91
C PHE A 51 -2.73 14.25 5.41
N ARG A 52 -1.67 14.57 4.69
CA ARG A 52 -1.48 14.20 3.29
C ARG A 52 -0.07 13.65 3.10
N ILE A 53 0.14 12.96 1.99
CA ILE A 53 1.46 12.54 1.51
C ILE A 53 1.65 13.10 0.11
N THR A 54 2.37 14.22 0.00
CA THR A 54 2.70 14.86 -1.27
C THR A 54 3.95 14.22 -1.85
N LYS A 55 3.78 13.24 -2.74
CA LYS A 55 4.89 12.55 -3.40
C LYS A 55 5.63 13.53 -4.31
N SER A 56 6.87 13.86 -4.00
CA SER A 56 7.68 14.80 -4.79
C SER A 56 8.63 14.12 -5.77
N GLU A 57 8.91 12.83 -5.61
CA GLU A 57 9.85 12.10 -6.49
C GLU A 57 9.12 11.37 -7.63
N GLU A 58 9.66 11.46 -8.84
CA GLU A 58 9.05 10.86 -10.03
C GLU A 58 9.17 9.33 -10.05
N ASN A 59 10.36 8.80 -9.74
CA ASN A 59 10.67 7.36 -9.76
C ASN A 59 10.38 6.67 -8.42
N SER A 60 9.22 6.94 -7.82
CA SER A 60 8.77 6.30 -6.58
C SER A 60 7.29 5.93 -6.65
N VAL A 61 6.94 4.88 -5.90
CA VAL A 61 5.55 4.47 -5.63
C VAL A 61 5.19 4.91 -4.23
N CYS A 62 4.05 5.59 -4.06
CA CYS A 62 3.49 5.87 -2.75
C CYS A 62 1.98 5.61 -2.69
N ILE A 63 1.58 4.65 -1.84
CA ILE A 63 0.19 4.23 -1.67
C ILE A 63 -0.20 4.34 -0.21
N LEU A 64 -1.36 4.96 0.05
CA LEU A 64 -1.96 5.04 1.37
C LEU A 64 -3.09 4.02 1.47
N PHE A 65 -3.19 3.32 2.60
CA PHE A 65 -4.26 2.39 2.93
C PHE A 65 -4.97 2.84 4.21
N LYS A 66 -6.31 2.80 4.21
CA LYS A 66 -7.14 3.00 5.41
C LYS A 66 -7.33 1.67 6.13
N ILE A 67 -6.87 1.60 7.38
CA ILE A 67 -6.89 0.39 8.20
C ILE A 67 -8.06 0.42 9.18
N ASP A 68 -8.33 1.55 9.86
CA ASP A 68 -9.51 1.69 10.72
C ASP A 68 -10.78 1.87 9.88
N ARG A 69 -11.36 0.74 9.49
CA ARG A 69 -12.61 0.65 8.75
C ARG A 69 -13.72 0.17 9.69
N ARG A 70 -14.42 1.09 10.35
CA ARG A 70 -15.37 0.77 11.43
C ARG A 70 -16.47 -0.21 11.02
N GLU A 71 -17.09 0.01 9.86
CA GLU A 71 -18.23 -0.80 9.38
C GLU A 71 -17.80 -2.11 8.69
N ASP A 72 -16.52 -2.20 8.31
CA ASP A 72 -15.99 -3.27 7.47
C ASP A 72 -14.49 -3.49 7.75
N PRO A 73 -14.15 -3.98 8.97
CA PRO A 73 -12.80 -3.92 9.51
C PRO A 73 -11.85 -4.91 8.84
N LEU A 74 -10.64 -4.44 8.53
CA LEU A 74 -9.56 -5.27 8.01
C LEU A 74 -9.01 -6.24 9.07
N VAL A 75 -8.94 -5.81 10.33
CA VAL A 75 -8.63 -6.68 11.47
C VAL A 75 -9.95 -7.26 11.99
N ARG A 76 -10.16 -8.56 11.79
CA ARG A 76 -11.47 -9.21 12.02
C ARG A 76 -11.89 -9.25 13.48
N ASP A 77 -10.93 -9.40 14.40
CA ASP A 77 -11.22 -9.27 15.83
C ASP A 77 -11.45 -7.79 16.17
N GLN A 78 -12.71 -7.45 16.45
CA GLN A 78 -13.09 -6.06 16.76
C GLN A 78 -12.57 -5.59 18.11
N ASN A 79 -12.19 -6.50 19.02
CA ASN A 79 -11.54 -6.16 20.28
C ASN A 79 -10.05 -5.86 20.08
N GLN A 80 -9.49 -6.28 18.94
CA GLN A 80 -8.11 -6.03 18.61
C GLN A 80 -7.91 -4.59 18.16
N LYS A 81 -6.99 -3.92 18.84
CA LYS A 81 -6.61 -2.54 18.55
C LYS A 81 -5.95 -2.46 17.18
N ARG A 82 -6.30 -1.44 16.40
CA ARG A 82 -5.83 -1.23 15.03
C ARG A 82 -5.42 0.22 14.79
N PRO A 83 -4.43 0.45 13.93
CA PRO A 83 -4.03 1.79 13.53
C PRO A 83 -5.00 2.39 12.52
N ASP A 84 -4.90 3.69 12.31
CA ASP A 84 -5.76 4.38 11.34
C ASP A 84 -5.34 4.08 9.89
N TYR A 85 -4.04 4.14 9.58
CA TYR A 85 -3.54 4.02 8.21
C TYR A 85 -2.23 3.21 8.11
N LEU A 86 -1.92 2.81 6.87
CA LEU A 86 -0.66 2.21 6.46
C LEU A 86 -0.20 2.90 5.17
N SER A 87 1.08 3.25 5.06
CA SER A 87 1.68 3.73 3.81
C SER A 87 2.64 2.68 3.26
N LEU A 88 2.61 2.47 1.95
CA LEU A 88 3.63 1.77 1.18
C LEU A 88 4.44 2.79 0.39
N PHE A 89 5.77 2.76 0.55
CA PHE A 89 6.71 3.52 -0.26
C PHE A 89 7.70 2.58 -0.94
N ILE A 90 7.94 2.77 -2.24
CA ILE A 90 8.95 2.03 -3.01
C ILE A 90 9.81 2.99 -3.81
N GLN A 91 11.13 2.90 -3.63
CA GLN A 91 12.12 3.64 -4.43
C GLN A 91 13.50 3.01 -4.25
N ASN A 92 14.30 2.92 -5.31
CA ASN A 92 15.72 2.50 -5.24
C ASN A 92 15.95 1.19 -4.44
N GLY A 93 15.06 0.21 -4.56
CA GLY A 93 15.13 -1.08 -3.87
C GLY A 93 14.66 -1.05 -2.42
N LEU A 94 14.30 0.12 -1.88
CA LEU A 94 13.61 0.26 -0.60
C LEU A 94 12.14 -0.10 -0.79
N PHE A 95 11.66 -1.07 -0.04
CA PHE A 95 10.23 -1.36 0.14
C PHE A 95 9.89 -1.06 1.60
N LEU A 96 9.21 0.06 1.85
CA LEU A 96 8.94 0.57 3.19
C LEU A 96 7.44 0.60 3.49
N LEU A 97 7.06 -0.08 4.56
CA LEU A 97 5.73 -0.05 5.14
C LEU A 97 5.76 0.83 6.41
N THR A 98 4.99 1.91 6.41
CA THR A 98 4.88 2.83 7.55
C THR A 98 3.47 2.78 8.13
N ILE A 99 3.34 2.24 9.35
CA ILE A 99 2.07 2.24 10.10
C ILE A 99 1.83 3.64 10.65
N ILE A 100 0.63 4.20 10.47
CA ILE A 100 0.31 5.56 10.92
C ILE A 100 -0.86 5.47 11.89
N GLU A 101 -0.59 5.82 13.14
CA GLU A 101 -1.60 5.99 14.18
C GLU A 101 -1.76 7.47 14.48
N MET A 102 -2.99 7.95 14.44
CA MET A 102 -3.37 9.31 14.76
C MET A 102 -4.01 9.37 16.14
N LYS A 103 -3.56 10.31 16.97
CA LYS A 103 -4.23 10.63 18.24
C LYS A 103 -4.86 12.00 18.16
N GLY A 104 -6.14 12.08 18.50
CA GLY A 104 -6.83 13.36 18.67
C GLY A 104 -6.37 14.11 19.92
N THR A 105 -7.15 15.11 20.32
CA THR A 105 -6.81 16.08 21.39
C THR A 105 -6.75 15.50 22.81
N ASN A 106 -7.08 14.23 23.01
CA ASN A 106 -7.11 13.61 24.34
C ASN A 106 -5.71 13.16 24.80
N LYS A 107 -5.18 13.87 25.80
CA LYS A 107 -3.82 13.71 26.37
C LYS A 107 -3.49 12.30 26.91
N ASN A 108 -4.49 11.50 27.28
CA ASN A 108 -4.31 10.17 27.88
C ASN A 108 -4.32 9.02 26.86
N SER A 109 -4.48 9.30 25.57
CA SER A 109 -4.70 8.27 24.54
C SER A 109 -3.41 7.79 23.85
N THR A 110 -2.26 8.43 24.07
CA THR A 110 -1.04 8.17 23.29
C THR A 110 -0.38 6.83 23.59
N SER A 111 -0.48 6.33 24.82
CA SER A 111 0.03 4.99 25.20
C SER A 111 -0.68 3.87 24.46
N THR A 112 -2.00 3.99 24.25
CA THR A 112 -2.79 3.02 23.45
C THR A 112 -2.36 3.00 21.98
N GLY A 113 -1.81 4.11 21.48
CA GLY A 113 -1.30 4.19 20.10
C GLY A 113 -0.10 3.28 19.86
N ILE A 114 0.80 3.15 20.84
CA ILE A 114 1.95 2.22 20.72
C ILE A 114 1.46 0.77 20.62
N GLU A 115 0.41 0.43 21.36
CA GLU A 115 -0.21 -0.91 21.32
C GLU A 115 -0.87 -1.16 19.96
N GLN A 116 -1.69 -0.23 19.44
CA GLN A 116 -2.28 -0.32 18.09
C GLN A 116 -1.21 -0.56 17.01
N ILE A 117 -0.14 0.24 17.05
CA ILE A 117 0.98 0.13 16.11
C ILE A 117 1.64 -1.25 16.23
N THR A 118 2.00 -1.68 17.43
CA THR A 118 2.78 -2.91 17.63
C THR A 118 1.96 -4.16 17.37
N THR A 119 0.69 -4.19 17.77
CA THR A 119 -0.25 -5.26 17.43
C THR A 119 -0.38 -5.39 15.92
N PHE A 120 -0.60 -4.29 15.20
CA PHE A 120 -0.75 -4.35 13.74
C PHE A 120 0.55 -4.67 13.01
N ARG A 121 1.70 -4.22 13.50
CA ARG A 121 3.02 -4.65 13.01
C ARG A 121 3.13 -6.18 13.05
N ASP A 122 2.71 -6.80 14.15
CA ASP A 122 2.83 -8.24 14.32
C ASP A 122 1.86 -9.01 13.42
N ILE A 123 0.62 -8.51 13.25
CA ILE A 123 -0.33 -9.02 12.24
C ILE A 123 0.30 -8.91 10.84
N LEU A 124 0.79 -7.74 10.44
CA LEU A 124 1.39 -7.53 9.12
C LEU A 124 2.56 -8.47 8.86
N LYS A 125 3.44 -8.68 9.85
CA LYS A 125 4.57 -9.62 9.72
C LYS A 125 4.08 -11.04 9.50
N GLN A 126 3.06 -11.48 10.25
CA GLN A 126 2.48 -12.81 10.10
C GLN A 126 1.83 -13.00 8.73
N GLU A 127 1.01 -12.03 8.31
CA GLU A 127 0.32 -12.05 7.01
C GLU A 127 1.32 -12.02 5.84
N ILE A 128 2.35 -11.17 5.89
CA ILE A 128 3.40 -11.15 4.87
C ILE A 128 4.17 -12.47 4.84
N ALA A 129 4.52 -13.06 6.00
CA ALA A 129 5.20 -14.35 6.04
C ALA A 129 4.33 -15.50 5.53
N ALA A 130 3.02 -15.44 5.76
CA ALA A 130 2.06 -16.47 5.36
C ALA A 130 1.67 -16.41 3.88
N HIS A 131 1.78 -15.24 3.24
CA HIS A 131 1.23 -15.00 1.89
C HIS A 131 2.23 -14.43 0.88
N ALA A 132 3.34 -13.82 1.29
CA ALA A 132 4.33 -13.29 0.36
C ALA A 132 5.60 -14.15 0.32
N THR A 133 6.31 -14.10 -0.80
CA THR A 133 7.60 -14.76 -0.95
C THR A 133 8.62 -14.32 0.10
N THR A 134 9.39 -15.27 0.62
CA THR A 134 10.53 -15.00 1.51
C THR A 134 11.63 -14.13 0.89
N LYS A 135 11.63 -13.95 -0.43
CA LYS A 135 12.58 -13.07 -1.14
C LYS A 135 12.15 -11.60 -1.14
N LEU A 136 10.92 -11.29 -0.75
CA LEU A 136 10.45 -9.91 -0.59
C LEU A 136 11.16 -9.29 0.61
N LYS A 137 12.09 -8.36 0.34
CA LYS A 137 12.78 -7.60 1.38
C LYS A 137 12.00 -6.33 1.64
N TYR A 138 11.48 -6.18 2.86
CA TYR A 138 10.75 -4.99 3.27
C TYR A 138 11.25 -4.48 4.63
N LYS A 139 10.95 -3.21 4.91
CA LYS A 139 11.17 -2.58 6.21
C LYS A 139 9.83 -2.13 6.79
N LEU A 140 9.74 -2.19 8.11
CA LEU A 140 8.59 -1.72 8.87
C LEU A 140 9.03 -0.59 9.81
N GLN A 141 8.25 0.47 9.83
CA GLN A 141 8.35 1.54 10.82
C GLN A 141 6.94 2.07 11.12
N ALA A 142 6.85 3.05 12.01
CA ALA A 142 5.59 3.70 12.30
C ALA A 142 5.72 5.20 12.55
N ILE A 143 4.60 5.88 12.47
CA ILE A 143 4.39 7.26 12.86
C ILE A 143 3.29 7.24 13.94
N LEU A 144 3.58 7.83 15.09
CA LEU A 144 2.58 8.24 16.06
C LEU A 144 2.33 9.74 15.83
N LEU A 145 1.26 10.05 15.12
CA LEU A 145 0.88 11.42 14.76
C LEU A 145 -0.01 12.02 15.86
N THR A 146 0.43 13.11 16.47
CA THR A 146 -0.26 13.70 17.63
C THR A 146 -0.27 15.23 17.57
N PRO A 147 -1.22 15.91 18.25
CA PRO A 147 -1.18 17.35 18.42
C PRO A 147 0.09 17.81 19.14
N TYR A 148 0.54 19.04 18.87
CA TYR A 148 1.73 19.65 19.47
C TYR A 148 1.78 19.63 21.00
N ASN A 149 0.63 19.64 21.67
CA ASN A 149 0.50 19.62 23.13
C ASN A 149 0.25 18.23 23.73
N ALA A 150 0.30 17.16 22.93
CA ALA A 150 0.09 15.79 23.41
C ALA A 150 1.30 15.28 24.19
N ASN A 151 1.04 14.42 25.20
CA ASN A 151 2.12 13.76 25.94
C ASN A 151 2.65 12.56 25.14
N ILE A 152 3.92 12.61 24.73
CA ILE A 152 4.54 11.56 23.94
C ILE A 152 5.04 10.42 24.85
N PRO A 153 4.68 9.16 24.59
CA PRO A 153 5.10 8.02 25.40
C PRO A 153 6.56 7.61 25.11
N GLN A 154 7.52 8.51 25.38
CA GLN A 154 8.92 8.37 24.99
C GLN A 154 9.56 7.07 25.47
N LYS A 155 9.25 6.64 26.71
CA LYS A 155 9.76 5.38 27.27
C LYS A 155 9.34 4.16 26.43
N ALA A 156 8.09 4.14 25.96
CA ALA A 156 7.57 3.04 25.14
C ALA A 156 8.17 3.07 23.72
N ILE A 157 8.28 4.27 23.13
CA ILE A 157 8.93 4.46 21.82
C ILE A 157 10.39 3.98 21.85
N ASN A 158 11.15 4.39 22.86
CA ASN A 158 12.56 3.98 23.00
C ASN A 158 12.70 2.47 23.17
N LYS A 159 11.78 1.83 23.91
CA LYS A 159 11.75 0.37 24.08
C LYS A 159 11.50 -0.38 22.77
N GLU A 160 10.63 0.13 21.91
CA GLU A 160 10.43 -0.46 20.57
C GLU A 160 11.62 -0.20 19.64
N ALA A 161 12.24 0.99 19.73
CA ALA A 161 13.43 1.31 18.96
C ALA A 161 14.62 0.40 19.32
N GLU A 162 14.75 0.00 20.58
CA GLU A 162 15.74 -1.00 21.04
C GLU A 162 15.53 -2.38 20.43
N LYS A 163 14.30 -2.72 20.05
CA LYS A 163 13.96 -3.95 19.32
C LYS A 163 14.12 -3.80 17.79
N GLY A 164 14.62 -2.66 17.33
CA GLY A 164 14.80 -2.36 15.90
C GLY A 164 13.53 -1.91 15.19
N PHE A 165 12.46 -1.52 15.90
CA PHE A 165 11.25 -0.98 15.30
C PHE A 165 11.07 0.50 15.65
N ILE A 166 11.24 1.37 14.67
CA ILE A 166 11.23 2.82 14.88
C ILE A 166 9.80 3.35 14.78
N ILE A 167 9.39 4.08 15.83
CA ILE A 167 8.13 4.82 15.89
C ILE A 167 8.49 6.31 15.96
N LEU A 168 8.15 7.07 14.92
CA LEU A 168 8.39 8.50 14.83
C LEU A 168 7.28 9.25 15.58
N PRO A 169 7.57 9.99 16.67
CA PRO A 169 6.58 10.82 17.34
C PRO A 169 6.43 12.15 16.59
N ILE A 170 5.52 12.21 15.62
CA ILE A 170 5.30 13.43 14.84
C ILE A 170 4.24 14.28 15.53
N GLN A 171 4.62 15.49 15.91
CA GLN A 171 3.73 16.47 16.52
C GLN A 171 3.33 17.53 15.50
N TYR A 172 2.03 17.77 15.30
CA TYR A 172 1.51 18.70 14.29
C TYR A 172 0.53 19.72 14.89
N ASN A 173 0.25 20.79 14.13
CA ASN A 173 -0.69 21.84 14.53
C ASN A 173 -2.09 21.66 13.92
N PHE A 174 -2.21 21.58 12.58
CA PHE A 174 -3.53 21.52 11.91
C PHE A 174 -3.61 20.44 10.81
N LYS A 175 -2.64 20.42 9.87
CA LYS A 175 -2.53 19.43 8.80
C LYS A 175 -1.08 19.00 8.64
N ALA A 176 -0.82 17.70 8.76
CA ALA A 176 0.52 17.16 8.62
C ALA A 176 0.85 16.81 7.15
N GLU A 177 2.10 17.07 6.76
CA GLU A 177 2.69 16.53 5.54
C GLU A 177 3.59 15.37 5.96
N LEU A 178 3.32 14.17 5.44
CA LEU A 178 3.99 12.95 5.88
C LEU A 178 5.03 12.42 4.90
N TYR A 179 5.15 12.96 3.68
CA TYR A 179 6.10 12.47 2.68
C TYR A 179 7.53 12.30 3.23
N PRO A 180 8.14 13.29 3.93
CA PRO A 180 9.51 13.15 4.45
C PRO A 180 9.69 12.01 5.45
N TYR A 181 8.60 11.56 6.08
CA TYR A 181 8.61 10.53 7.13
C TYR A 181 8.27 9.14 6.59
N VAL A 182 7.56 9.03 5.46
CA VAL A 182 7.21 7.74 4.85
C VAL A 182 8.14 7.33 3.70
N SER A 183 8.96 8.25 3.18
CA SER A 183 9.87 8.02 2.04
C SER A 183 11.27 7.50 2.41
N LYS A 184 11.61 7.47 3.70
CA LYS A 184 12.92 6.99 4.16
C LYS A 184 12.86 6.24 5.47
N THR A 185 13.89 5.46 5.70
CA THR A 185 14.04 4.67 6.92
C THR A 185 14.75 5.47 7.99
N TYR A 186 14.30 5.33 9.22
CA TYR A 186 14.88 5.98 10.38
C TYR A 186 15.59 4.97 11.28
N SER A 187 16.44 5.48 12.16
CA SER A 187 17.18 4.75 13.18
C SER A 187 16.90 5.31 14.57
N LYS A 188 17.35 4.61 15.62
CA LYS A 188 17.26 5.09 17.01
C LYS A 188 17.93 6.46 17.19
N ALA A 189 19.03 6.71 16.48
CA ALA A 189 19.78 7.97 16.56
C ALA A 189 19.04 9.17 15.94
N ASP A 190 18.03 8.90 15.11
CA ASP A 190 17.24 9.95 14.49
C ASP A 190 16.13 10.45 15.43
N LEU A 191 15.67 9.64 16.38
CA LEU A 191 14.52 9.95 17.24
C LEU A 191 14.65 11.27 18.01
N SER A 192 15.86 11.63 18.45
CA SER A 192 16.10 12.90 19.15
C SER A 192 16.16 14.12 18.23
N LYS A 193 16.23 13.90 16.91
CA LYS A 193 16.35 14.94 15.88
C LYS A 193 15.04 15.16 15.13
N ILE A 194 14.05 14.31 15.35
CA ILE A 194 12.74 14.42 14.68
C ILE A 194 12.03 15.64 15.25
N ASN A 195 12.03 16.70 14.46
CA ASN A 195 11.10 17.79 14.57
C ASN A 195 10.13 17.71 13.39
N TYR A 196 8.87 18.08 13.62
CA TYR A 196 7.95 18.24 12.50
C TYR A 196 8.48 19.35 11.58
N ILE A 197 8.73 19.00 10.33
CA ILE A 197 9.09 19.93 9.28
C ILE A 197 7.76 20.25 8.62
N HIS A 198 7.29 21.50 8.81
CA HIS A 198 6.19 21.97 8.00
C HIS A 198 6.74 22.17 6.60
N ASP A 199 6.43 21.21 5.74
CA ASP A 199 6.86 21.26 4.36
C ASP A 199 5.78 21.95 3.52
N GLU A 200 6.20 22.96 2.77
CA GLU A 200 5.32 23.68 1.86
C GLU A 200 4.79 22.72 0.78
N GLN A 201 3.72 23.13 0.11
CA GLN A 201 3.10 22.29 -0.92
C GLN A 201 4.10 22.04 -2.06
N HIS A 202 4.74 20.88 -2.04
CA HIS A 202 5.52 20.39 -3.15
C HIS A 202 4.60 20.20 -4.36
N GLN A 203 5.13 20.45 -5.56
CA GLN A 203 4.47 20.00 -6.78
C GLN A 203 4.41 18.47 -6.72
N GLU A 204 3.20 17.92 -6.73
CA GLU A 204 2.99 16.48 -6.69
C GLU A 204 3.49 15.88 -7.99
N SER A 205 4.36 14.87 -7.90
CA SER A 205 4.86 14.15 -9.05
C SER A 205 3.80 13.23 -9.62
N ASP A 206 3.89 12.95 -10.91
CA ASP A 206 2.99 12.00 -11.55
C ASP A 206 3.12 10.60 -10.93
N CYS A 207 1.97 9.92 -10.82
CA CYS A 207 1.94 8.53 -10.39
C CYS A 207 2.44 7.63 -11.52
N LEU A 208 3.35 6.72 -11.17
CA LEU A 208 3.76 5.60 -12.01
C LEU A 208 2.55 4.73 -12.40
N LEU A 209 2.64 4.01 -13.52
CA LEU A 209 1.58 3.10 -13.97
C LEU A 209 1.31 2.00 -12.94
N ILE A 210 2.36 1.41 -12.34
CA ILE A 210 2.22 0.44 -11.24
C ILE A 210 1.42 1.05 -10.08
N GLU A 211 1.71 2.29 -9.68
CA GLU A 211 1.00 2.97 -8.60
C GLU A 211 -0.48 3.18 -8.95
N LYS A 212 -0.77 3.63 -10.17
CA LYS A 212 -2.14 3.82 -10.67
C LYS A 212 -2.92 2.51 -10.66
N LEU A 213 -2.30 1.42 -11.12
CA LEU A 213 -2.89 0.09 -11.12
C LEU A 213 -3.27 -0.34 -9.71
N LEU A 214 -2.29 -0.34 -8.80
CA LEU A 214 -2.46 -0.74 -7.40
C LEU A 214 -3.54 0.09 -6.68
N ALA A 215 -3.53 1.41 -6.88
CA ALA A 215 -4.42 2.32 -6.18
C ALA A 215 -5.87 2.29 -6.71
N LYS A 216 -6.09 2.05 -8.01
CA LYS A 216 -7.38 2.33 -8.65
C LYS A 216 -7.99 1.18 -9.46
N GLN A 217 -7.18 0.22 -9.93
CA GLN A 217 -7.61 -0.70 -11.00
C GLN A 217 -7.59 -2.18 -10.60
N ALA A 218 -7.51 -2.48 -9.29
CA ALA A 218 -7.61 -3.85 -8.80
C ALA A 218 -9.01 -4.42 -9.06
N SER A 219 -9.06 -5.61 -9.66
CA SER A 219 -10.28 -6.39 -9.86
C SER A 219 -10.78 -6.95 -8.54
N ASP A 220 -12.09 -6.82 -8.29
CA ASP A 220 -12.78 -7.47 -7.18
C ASP A 220 -13.17 -8.94 -7.50
N LYS A 221 -12.78 -9.42 -8.69
CA LYS A 221 -12.99 -10.79 -9.15
C LYS A 221 -11.65 -11.50 -9.30
N ARG A 222 -11.64 -12.78 -8.98
CA ARG A 222 -10.51 -13.69 -9.22
C ARG A 222 -10.78 -14.47 -10.50
N LYS A 223 -9.97 -14.26 -11.54
CA LYS A 223 -10.08 -15.04 -12.77
C LYS A 223 -9.42 -16.40 -12.56
N GLN A 224 -10.23 -17.46 -12.50
CA GLN A 224 -9.74 -18.84 -12.39
C GLN A 224 -9.33 -19.39 -13.76
N ASP A 225 -8.30 -18.81 -14.37
CA ASP A 225 -7.78 -19.30 -15.64
C ASP A 225 -6.73 -20.40 -15.47
N ASN A 226 -6.21 -20.93 -16.58
CA ASN A 226 -5.16 -21.95 -16.55
C ASN A 226 -3.93 -21.47 -15.77
N TYR A 227 -3.55 -20.19 -15.88
CA TYR A 227 -2.45 -19.63 -15.12
C TYR A 227 -2.71 -19.68 -13.60
N TYR A 228 -3.91 -19.32 -13.17
CA TYR A 228 -4.36 -19.50 -11.78
C TYR A 228 -4.28 -20.98 -11.38
N LEU A 229 -4.91 -21.89 -12.10
CA LEU A 229 -4.96 -23.31 -11.74
C LEU A 229 -3.59 -23.99 -11.71
N CYS A 230 -2.65 -23.55 -12.55
CA CYS A 230 -1.28 -24.06 -12.58
C CYS A 230 -0.40 -23.52 -11.45
N LYS A 231 -0.68 -22.31 -10.92
CA LYS A 231 0.15 -21.63 -9.93
C LYS A 231 -0.47 -21.57 -8.54
N PHE A 232 -1.78 -21.71 -8.45
CA PHE A 232 -2.60 -21.54 -7.26
C PHE A 232 -3.56 -22.73 -7.15
N ASN A 233 -3.42 -23.50 -6.08
CA ASN A 233 -4.24 -24.69 -5.85
C ASN A 233 -5.51 -24.32 -5.04
N PRO A 234 -6.72 -24.61 -5.56
CA PRO A 234 -8.01 -24.36 -4.89
C PRO A 234 -8.10 -24.82 -3.44
N THR A 235 -7.49 -25.96 -3.12
CA THR A 235 -7.53 -26.54 -1.76
C THR A 235 -6.59 -25.83 -0.77
N LYS A 236 -5.62 -25.08 -1.29
CA LYS A 236 -4.66 -24.25 -0.53
C LYS A 236 -4.82 -22.76 -0.86
N ASP A 237 -5.97 -22.34 -1.40
CA ASP A 237 -6.29 -21.02 -1.99
C ASP A 237 -6.00 -19.77 -1.13
N ARG A 238 -5.52 -19.98 0.09
CA ARG A 238 -5.06 -18.96 1.01
C ARG A 238 -3.54 -18.82 1.06
N GLN A 239 -2.71 -19.70 0.49
CA GLN A 239 -1.26 -19.50 0.47
C GLN A 239 -0.87 -18.66 -0.74
N GLY A 240 -0.59 -17.37 -0.52
CA GLY A 240 -0.19 -16.44 -1.58
C GLY A 240 -1.09 -15.22 -1.76
N ILE A 241 -0.81 -14.41 -2.78
CA ILE A 241 -1.61 -13.28 -3.27
C ILE A 241 -1.86 -13.50 -4.76
N TYR A 242 -3.11 -13.33 -5.22
CA TYR A 242 -3.49 -13.35 -6.64
C TYR A 242 -4.49 -12.23 -6.94
N ILE A 243 -4.04 -11.17 -7.61
CA ILE A 243 -4.88 -10.00 -7.91
C ILE A 243 -4.70 -9.59 -9.37
N ASP A 244 -5.79 -9.54 -10.12
CA ASP A 244 -5.81 -8.98 -11.47
C ASP A 244 -6.00 -7.45 -11.40
N TYR A 245 -5.22 -6.72 -12.19
CA TYR A 245 -5.33 -5.28 -12.40
C TYR A 245 -5.70 -5.00 -13.85
N GLN A 246 -6.73 -4.19 -14.06
CA GLN A 246 -7.20 -3.83 -15.41
C GLN A 246 -6.43 -2.63 -15.94
N VAL A 247 -5.66 -2.82 -17.02
CA VAL A 247 -4.82 -1.75 -17.58
C VAL A 247 -5.63 -0.81 -18.48
N SER A 248 -6.40 -1.38 -19.40
CA SER A 248 -7.10 -0.62 -20.45
C SER A 248 -8.42 -1.25 -20.90
N SER A 249 -8.53 -2.58 -20.85
CA SER A 249 -9.71 -3.36 -21.19
C SER A 249 -9.83 -4.59 -20.28
N ASP A 250 -10.98 -5.28 -20.30
CA ASP A 250 -11.15 -6.54 -19.55
C ASP A 250 -10.21 -7.68 -20.02
N ARG A 251 -9.57 -7.51 -21.18
CA ARG A 251 -8.60 -8.47 -21.74
C ARG A 251 -7.16 -8.08 -21.46
N ASP A 252 -6.89 -6.81 -21.20
CA ASP A 252 -5.56 -6.28 -20.89
C ASP A 252 -5.35 -6.23 -19.38
N LEU A 253 -4.81 -7.33 -18.85
CA LEU A 253 -4.68 -7.57 -17.42
C LEU A 253 -3.22 -7.72 -17.03
N ILE A 254 -2.90 -7.19 -15.86
CA ILE A 254 -1.67 -7.50 -15.14
C ILE A 254 -2.04 -8.15 -13.83
N THR A 255 -1.53 -9.35 -13.61
CA THR A 255 -1.80 -10.15 -12.43
C THR A 255 -0.61 -10.08 -11.49
N LEU A 256 -0.84 -9.56 -10.29
CA LEU A 256 0.08 -9.71 -9.18
C LEU A 256 -0.08 -11.11 -8.59
N LEU A 257 1.00 -11.87 -8.58
CA LEU A 257 1.10 -13.19 -8.01
C LEU A 257 2.29 -13.28 -7.06
N THR A 258 2.07 -13.82 -5.87
CA THR A 258 3.16 -14.30 -5.02
C THR A 258 2.66 -15.43 -4.13
N ASP A 259 3.56 -16.31 -3.74
CA ASP A 259 3.32 -17.31 -2.71
C ASP A 259 4.56 -17.43 -1.81
N PRO A 260 4.44 -18.00 -0.60
CA PRO A 260 5.56 -18.09 0.34
C PRO A 260 6.79 -18.85 -0.18
N GLN A 261 6.57 -19.83 -1.06
CA GLN A 261 7.60 -20.69 -1.65
C GLN A 261 8.16 -20.11 -2.96
N GLY A 262 7.47 -19.14 -3.55
CA GLY A 262 7.85 -18.47 -4.79
C GLY A 262 9.21 -17.79 -4.68
N LYS A 263 9.93 -17.69 -5.81
CA LYS A 263 11.26 -17.04 -5.87
C LYS A 263 11.20 -15.52 -5.91
N LYS A 264 10.12 -14.95 -6.43
CA LYS A 264 9.90 -13.50 -6.57
C LYS A 264 8.40 -13.21 -6.57
N VAL A 265 8.06 -11.94 -6.40
CA VAL A 265 6.75 -11.43 -6.78
C VAL A 265 6.67 -11.42 -8.30
N GLN A 266 5.61 -11.99 -8.86
CA GLN A 266 5.39 -12.04 -10.29
C GLN A 266 4.32 -11.03 -10.69
N LEU A 267 4.61 -10.26 -11.73
CA LEU A 267 3.62 -9.47 -12.46
C LEU A 267 3.42 -10.15 -13.82
N ALA A 268 2.33 -10.91 -13.93
CA ALA A 268 2.01 -11.67 -15.13
C ALA A 268 1.09 -10.85 -16.03
N TYR A 269 1.45 -10.65 -17.29
CA TYR A 269 0.63 -9.87 -18.22
C TYR A 269 -0.07 -10.77 -19.24
N CYS A 270 -1.30 -10.43 -19.58
CA CYS A 270 -2.02 -10.97 -20.73
C CYS A 270 -2.44 -9.80 -21.61
N SER A 271 -2.02 -9.81 -22.87
CA SER A 271 -2.34 -8.74 -23.81
C SER A 271 -2.13 -9.20 -25.25
N ASP A 272 -3.09 -8.87 -26.11
CA ASP A 272 -2.93 -8.92 -27.56
C ASP A 272 -2.40 -7.57 -28.13
N ASP A 273 -2.56 -6.45 -27.40
CA ASP A 273 -2.35 -5.07 -27.92
C ASP A 273 -1.54 -4.11 -27.00
N SER A 274 -1.05 -4.56 -25.83
CA SER A 274 -0.52 -3.71 -24.73
C SER A 274 1.00 -3.71 -24.55
N GLN A 275 1.80 -3.92 -25.61
CA GLN A 275 3.27 -3.95 -25.49
C GLN A 275 3.83 -2.69 -24.80
N SER A 276 3.27 -1.51 -25.10
CA SER A 276 3.68 -0.23 -24.48
C SER A 276 3.53 -0.19 -22.95
N SER A 277 2.47 -0.79 -22.40
CA SER A 277 2.25 -0.82 -20.94
C SER A 277 3.19 -1.81 -20.26
N ILE A 278 3.51 -2.92 -20.93
CA ILE A 278 4.48 -3.91 -20.45
C ILE A 278 5.86 -3.28 -20.39
N ASP A 279 6.29 -2.63 -21.47
CA ASP A 279 7.58 -1.95 -21.56
C ASP A 279 7.71 -0.88 -20.49
N GLN A 280 6.66 -0.06 -20.31
CA GLN A 280 6.62 0.96 -19.26
C GLN A 280 6.77 0.34 -17.86
N ILE A 281 6.06 -0.74 -17.55
CA ILE A 281 6.12 -1.38 -16.23
C ILE A 281 7.48 -2.04 -15.99
N GLN A 282 8.08 -2.62 -17.03
CA GLN A 282 9.44 -3.14 -16.96
C GLN A 282 10.46 -2.03 -16.67
N GLU A 283 10.30 -0.87 -17.32
CA GLU A 283 11.11 0.32 -17.06
C GLU A 283 10.90 0.84 -15.63
N GLU A 284 9.65 0.93 -15.16
CA GLU A 284 9.33 1.32 -13.78
C GLU A 284 9.96 0.37 -12.75
N ILE A 285 9.89 -0.95 -12.95
CA ILE A 285 10.55 -1.95 -12.09
C ILE A 285 12.07 -1.76 -12.04
N LYS A 286 12.67 -1.43 -13.19
CA LYS A 286 14.11 -1.16 -13.29
C LYS A 286 14.47 0.12 -12.55
N ASN A 287 13.72 1.22 -12.77
CA ASN A 287 13.95 2.52 -12.14
C ASN A 287 13.72 2.48 -10.63
N LEU A 288 12.74 1.69 -10.17
CA LEU A 288 12.52 1.42 -8.76
C LEU A 288 13.60 0.52 -8.14
N ASN A 289 14.51 -0.06 -8.94
CA ASN A 289 15.56 -0.99 -8.52
C ASN A 289 15.01 -2.20 -7.73
N ILE A 290 13.89 -2.78 -8.20
CA ILE A 290 13.22 -3.93 -7.54
C ILE A 290 13.26 -5.22 -8.38
N TYR A 291 14.03 -5.27 -9.47
CA TYR A 291 14.16 -6.45 -10.35
C TYR A 291 14.69 -7.73 -9.66
N GLY A 292 15.35 -7.57 -8.50
CA GLY A 292 15.76 -8.69 -7.64
C GLY A 292 14.59 -9.31 -6.85
N MET A 293 13.49 -8.59 -6.67
CA MET A 293 12.32 -8.97 -5.87
C MET A 293 11.07 -9.21 -6.73
N VAL A 294 10.96 -8.52 -7.86
CA VAL A 294 9.82 -8.56 -8.78
C VAL A 294 10.29 -9.04 -10.15
N GLU A 295 9.49 -9.86 -10.82
CA GLU A 295 9.70 -10.26 -12.21
C GLU A 295 8.42 -10.12 -13.05
N MET A 296 8.57 -9.62 -14.27
CA MET A 296 7.51 -9.61 -15.26
C MET A 296 7.53 -10.93 -16.03
N VAL A 297 6.38 -11.57 -16.17
CA VAL A 297 6.24 -12.85 -16.89
C VAL A 297 5.04 -12.82 -17.83
N SER A 298 5.10 -13.59 -18.92
CA SER A 298 3.94 -13.73 -19.81
C SER A 298 2.93 -14.71 -19.20
N ARG A 299 1.66 -14.32 -19.23
CA ARG A 299 0.52 -15.19 -18.91
C ARG A 299 0.08 -15.87 -20.20
N LEU A 300 0.62 -17.06 -20.48
CA LEU A 300 0.14 -17.89 -21.58
C LEU A 300 -1.29 -18.35 -21.28
N ILE A 301 -2.29 -17.75 -21.93
CA ILE A 301 -3.62 -18.35 -22.02
C ILE A 301 -3.50 -19.42 -23.09
N ASN A 302 -3.08 -20.64 -22.71
CA ASN A 302 -3.36 -21.78 -23.58
C ASN A 302 -4.89 -21.91 -23.64
N SER A 303 -5.42 -21.67 -24.84
CA SER A 303 -6.81 -21.85 -25.27
C SER A 303 -7.33 -23.25 -24.98
#